data_AF-A0A950NAL5-F1
#
_entry.id   AF-A0A950NAL5-F1
#
_cell.length_a   1.000
_cell.length_b   1.000
_cell.length_c   1.000
_cell.angle_alpha   90.00
_cell.angle_beta   90.00
_cell.angle_gamma   90.00
#
_symmetry.space_group_name_H-M   'P 1'
#
loop_
_entity.id
_entity.type
_entity.pdbx_description
1 polymer ?
#
loop_
_entity_poly.entity_id
_entity_poly.type
_entity_poly.pdbx_seq_one_letter_code
_entity_poly.pdbx_strand_id
1 'polypeptide(L)'
;MNRFIALIPLLSLLALPGCNDGKTSARDALLSAQDSASKAAPAKPSPDMQAVLDELTAQNGKPIETLDVKEARKQPTPADAVKALLKKRNKSTDPQPVGNVDNQSITGPGGK
;
A
#
# COMPACT_ATOMS: atom_id res chain seq x y z
N MET A 1 41.82 3.84 -0.68
CA MET A 1 42.41 3.34 0.59
C MET A 1 42.50 4.51 1.55
N ASN A 2 41.98 4.39 2.78
CA ASN A 2 42.58 5.00 3.98
C ASN A 2 41.83 4.50 5.23
N ARG A 3 42.61 3.85 6.10
CA ARG A 3 42.17 3.19 7.33
C ARG A 3 42.37 4.17 8.49
N PHE A 4 41.31 4.44 9.24
CA PHE A 4 41.43 5.00 10.59
C PHE A 4 40.82 4.03 11.59
N ILE A 5 41.72 3.23 12.15
CA ILE A 5 41.50 2.36 13.31
C ILE A 5 41.55 3.29 14.52
N ALA A 6 40.40 3.56 15.13
CA ALA A 6 40.31 4.20 16.44
C ALA A 6 39.91 3.14 17.47
N LEU A 7 40.94 2.67 18.17
CA LEU A 7 40.94 1.86 19.37
C LEU A 7 40.59 2.75 20.57
N ILE A 8 39.41 2.57 21.18
CA ILE A 8 39.02 3.16 22.48
C ILE A 8 38.06 2.15 23.16
N PRO A 9 37.97 2.08 24.51
CA PRO A 9 38.43 0.93 25.27
C PRO A 9 37.28 0.14 25.89
N LEU A 10 37.65 -1.05 26.32
CA LEU A 10 36.95 -1.90 27.28
C LEU A 10 36.58 -1.09 28.55
N LEU A 11 35.29 -0.79 28.74
CA LEU A 11 34.76 -0.35 30.04
C LEU A 11 33.61 -1.28 30.45
N SER A 12 33.85 -1.92 31.59
CA SER A 12 33.04 -2.89 32.32
C SER A 12 31.60 -2.47 32.61
N LEU A 13 30.73 -3.48 32.48
CA LEU A 13 29.86 -4.03 33.52
C LEU A 13 28.89 -3.07 34.24
N LEU A 14 27.59 -3.21 33.94
CA LEU A 14 26.60 -3.58 34.97
C LEU A 14 25.36 -4.18 34.30
N ALA A 15 25.21 -5.49 34.45
CA ALA A 15 24.00 -6.22 34.10
C ALA A 15 22.96 -6.01 35.20
N LEU A 16 21.83 -5.38 34.86
CA LEU A 16 20.59 -5.44 35.63
C LEU A 16 19.82 -6.68 35.16
N PRO A 17 19.58 -7.71 35.99
CA PRO A 17 18.62 -8.75 35.67
C PRO A 17 17.23 -8.19 35.96
N GLY A 18 16.72 -7.36 35.04
CA GLY A 18 15.28 -7.15 34.94
C GLY A 18 14.66 -8.43 34.40
N CYS A 19 13.90 -9.14 35.24
CA CYS A 19 12.92 -10.12 34.78
C CYS A 19 11.88 -9.38 33.93
N ASN A 20 12.16 -9.21 32.64
CA ASN A 20 11.10 -9.03 31.67
C ASN A 20 10.58 -10.43 31.35
N ASP A 21 9.40 -10.74 31.89
CA ASP A 21 8.56 -11.83 31.43
C ASP A 21 8.50 -11.77 29.90
N GLY A 22 9.21 -12.71 29.27
CA GLY A 22 9.46 -12.80 27.85
C GLY A 22 8.20 -13.16 27.07
N LYS A 23 7.24 -12.24 27.04
CA LYS A 23 6.29 -12.14 25.93
C LYS A 23 6.80 -11.07 24.99
N THR A 24 7.96 -11.35 24.37
CA THR A 24 8.30 -10.75 23.08
C THR A 24 7.12 -11.03 22.18
N SER A 25 6.32 -10.00 22.01
CA SER A 25 5.04 -10.08 21.36
C SER A 25 5.33 -10.58 19.96
N ALA A 26 4.66 -11.66 19.52
CA ALA A 26 4.71 -12.12 18.13
C ALA A 26 4.47 -10.98 17.12
N ARG A 27 3.92 -9.86 17.60
CA ARG A 27 3.72 -8.57 16.94
C ARG A 27 5.03 -7.86 16.56
N ASP A 28 6.04 -7.88 17.42
CA ASP A 28 7.36 -7.26 17.14
C ASP A 28 8.14 -8.08 16.11
N ALA A 29 8.03 -9.41 16.16
CA ALA A 29 8.58 -10.29 15.13
C ALA A 29 7.83 -10.17 13.79
N LEU A 30 6.51 -9.91 13.82
CA LEU A 30 5.74 -9.61 12.60
C LEU A 30 6.19 -8.28 11.99
N LEU A 31 6.44 -7.26 12.81
CA LEU A 31 6.89 -5.94 12.35
C LEU A 31 8.28 -6.01 11.71
N SER A 32 9.22 -6.75 12.30
CA SER A 32 10.56 -6.93 11.71
C SER A 32 10.56 -7.83 10.46
N ALA A 33 9.64 -8.79 10.37
CA ALA A 33 9.43 -9.59 9.17
C ALA A 33 8.78 -8.78 8.04
N GLN A 34 7.87 -7.85 8.35
CA GLN A 34 7.26 -6.95 7.36
C GLN A 34 8.26 -5.95 6.79
N ASP A 35 9.16 -5.39 7.62
CA ASP A 35 10.19 -4.45 7.14
C ASP A 35 11.14 -5.09 6.11
N SER A 36 11.44 -6.38 6.28
CA SER A 36 12.29 -7.14 5.36
C SER A 36 11.60 -7.51 4.04
N ALA A 37 10.26 -7.61 4.01
CA ALA A 37 9.49 -7.82 2.78
C ALA A 37 9.25 -6.50 1.99
N SER A 38 9.29 -5.35 2.67
CA SER A 38 9.08 -4.03 2.06
C SER A 38 10.36 -3.36 1.54
N LYS A 39 11.55 -3.89 1.86
CA LYS A 39 12.84 -3.33 1.40
C LYS A 39 13.34 -3.88 0.06
N ALA A 40 12.58 -4.78 -0.58
CA ALA A 40 12.85 -5.15 -1.96
C ALA A 40 12.71 -3.88 -2.84
N ALA A 41 13.71 -3.61 -3.68
CA ALA A 41 13.60 -2.58 -4.71
C ALA A 41 12.28 -2.76 -5.47
N PRO A 42 11.61 -1.68 -5.92
CA PRO A 42 10.31 -1.81 -6.56
C PRO A 42 10.43 -2.81 -7.71
N ALA A 43 9.70 -3.92 -7.59
CA ALA A 43 9.64 -4.91 -8.63
C ALA A 43 9.17 -4.22 -9.91
N LYS A 44 9.77 -4.58 -11.06
CA LYS A 44 9.28 -4.06 -12.34
C LYS A 44 7.80 -4.42 -12.45
N PRO A 45 6.93 -3.48 -12.83
CA PRO A 45 5.52 -3.77 -13.02
C PRO A 45 5.35 -4.88 -14.07
N SER A 46 4.34 -5.74 -13.85
CA SER A 46 3.93 -6.70 -14.88
C SER A 46 3.45 -5.96 -16.14
N PRO A 47 3.45 -6.59 -17.32
CA PRO A 47 3.06 -5.92 -18.57
C PRO A 47 1.67 -5.26 -18.51
N ASP A 48 0.69 -5.92 -17.89
CA ASP A 48 -0.65 -5.34 -17.71
C ASP A 48 -0.66 -4.18 -16.72
N MET A 49 0.12 -4.27 -15.64
CA MET A 49 0.26 -3.17 -14.68
C MET A 49 0.97 -1.96 -15.34
N GLN A 50 1.98 -2.19 -16.17
CA GLN A 50 2.66 -1.14 -16.93
C GLN A 50 1.68 -0.43 -17.86
N ALA A 51 0.85 -1.16 -18.59
CA ALA A 51 -0.16 -0.56 -19.47
C ALA A 51 -1.16 0.32 -18.71
N VAL A 52 -1.56 -0.06 -17.49
CA VAL A 52 -2.43 0.77 -16.63
C VAL A 52 -1.71 2.04 -16.18
N LEU A 53 -0.42 1.95 -15.83
CA LEU A 53 0.39 3.11 -15.42
C LEU A 53 0.63 4.09 -16.58
N ASP A 54 0.81 3.58 -17.79
CA ASP A 54 0.94 4.39 -19.00
C ASP A 54 -0.36 5.18 -19.27
N GLU A 55 -1.53 4.53 -19.14
CA GLU A 55 -2.84 5.19 -19.26
C GLU A 55 -3.14 6.17 -18.12
N LEU A 56 -2.66 5.89 -16.91
CA LEU A 56 -2.79 6.81 -15.78
C LEU A 56 -1.92 8.05 -15.98
N THR A 57 -0.71 7.88 -16.51
CA THR A 57 0.19 8.99 -16.86
C THR A 57 -0.42 9.85 -17.97
N ALA A 58 -1.06 9.23 -18.96
CA ALA A 58 -1.76 9.95 -20.04
C ALA A 58 -2.93 10.83 -19.54
N GLN A 59 -3.48 10.54 -18.35
CA GLN A 59 -4.53 11.36 -17.74
C GLN A 59 -4.01 12.61 -17.02
N ASN A 60 -2.68 12.80 -16.94
CA ASN A 60 -2.03 14.03 -16.46
C ASN A 60 -2.56 14.52 -15.09
N GLY A 61 -2.60 13.61 -14.11
CA GLY A 61 -2.91 13.97 -12.72
C GLY A 61 -1.94 15.03 -12.20
N LYS A 62 -2.48 16.09 -11.59
CA LYS A 62 -1.68 17.17 -10.99
C LYS A 62 -1.04 16.71 -9.66
N PRO A 63 0.14 17.19 -9.27
CA PRO A 63 0.73 16.77 -7.99
C PRO A 63 -0.16 17.14 -6.78
N ILE A 64 -0.36 16.18 -5.87
CA ILE A 64 -1.33 16.25 -4.76
C ILE A 64 -0.98 17.36 -3.76
N GLU A 65 0.30 17.65 -3.59
CA GLU A 65 0.82 18.69 -2.71
C GLU A 65 0.47 20.11 -3.16
N THR A 66 0.07 20.27 -4.43
CA THR A 66 -0.31 21.57 -5.01
C THR A 66 -1.82 21.83 -5.01
N LEU A 67 -2.63 20.86 -4.55
CA LEU A 67 -4.09 20.88 -4.62
C LEU A 67 -4.72 21.02 -3.24
N ASP A 68 -5.88 21.70 -3.20
CA ASP A 68 -6.75 21.63 -2.02
C ASP A 68 -7.33 20.21 -1.88
N VAL A 69 -7.61 19.82 -0.64
CA VAL A 69 -8.13 18.49 -0.28
C VAL A 69 -9.38 18.10 -1.09
N LYS A 70 -10.27 19.05 -1.42
CA LYS A 70 -11.47 18.77 -2.23
C LYS A 70 -11.12 18.42 -3.67
N GLU A 71 -10.13 19.10 -4.26
CA GLU A 71 -9.72 18.88 -5.64
C GLU A 71 -8.79 17.67 -5.78
N ALA A 72 -7.96 17.38 -4.76
CA ALA A 72 -7.12 16.18 -4.70
C ALA A 72 -7.95 14.87 -4.75
N ARG A 73 -9.17 14.86 -4.19
CA ARG A 73 -10.06 13.70 -4.24
C ARG A 73 -10.72 13.47 -5.61
N LYS A 74 -10.72 14.48 -6.48
CA LYS A 74 -11.28 14.39 -7.84
C LYS A 74 -10.25 13.95 -8.88
N GLN A 75 -9.02 13.67 -8.44
CA GLN A 75 -7.95 13.28 -9.34
C GLN A 75 -8.26 11.97 -10.06
N PRO A 76 -7.68 11.79 -11.27
CA PRO A 76 -7.83 10.56 -12.02
C PRO A 76 -7.43 9.35 -11.19
N THR A 77 -8.30 8.33 -11.15
CA THR A 77 -8.03 7.11 -10.39
C THR A 77 -7.43 6.03 -11.30
N PRO A 78 -6.69 5.06 -10.73
CA PRO A 78 -6.26 3.87 -11.49
C PRO A 78 -7.43 3.12 -12.13
N ALA A 79 -8.63 3.15 -11.53
CA ALA A 79 -9.83 2.53 -12.11
C ALA A 79 -10.25 3.22 -13.41
N ASP A 80 -10.07 4.53 -13.53
CA ASP A 80 -10.38 5.28 -14.75
C ASP A 80 -9.36 4.98 -15.86
N ALA A 81 -8.09 4.78 -15.50
CA ALA A 81 -7.06 4.27 -16.42
C ALA A 81 -7.40 2.89 -16.98
N VAL A 82 -7.88 1.96 -16.14
CA VAL A 82 -8.32 0.64 -16.61
C VAL A 82 -9.51 0.75 -17.56
N LYS A 83 -10.51 1.59 -17.27
CA LYS A 83 -11.64 1.83 -18.19
C LYS A 83 -11.17 2.38 -19.53
N ALA A 84 -10.23 3.33 -19.54
CA ALA A 84 -9.66 3.87 -20.77
C ALA A 84 -8.89 2.80 -21.56
N LEU A 85 -8.09 1.97 -20.89
CA LEU A 85 -7.37 0.84 -21.49
C LEU A 85 -8.33 -0.18 -22.13
N LEU A 86 -9.43 -0.51 -21.43
CA LEU A 86 -10.44 -1.44 -21.92
C LEU A 86 -11.17 -0.89 -23.15
N LYS A 87 -11.52 0.41 -23.16
CA LYS A 87 -12.07 1.10 -24.34
C LYS A 87 -11.11 1.04 -25.53
N LYS A 88 -9.82 1.32 -25.32
CA LYS A 88 -8.79 1.21 -26.37
C LYS A 88 -8.65 -0.22 -26.90
N ARG A 89 -8.83 -1.22 -26.04
CA ARG A 89 -8.80 -2.64 -26.40
C ARG A 89 -10.13 -3.17 -26.94
N ASN A 90 -11.14 -2.30 -27.18
CA ASN A 90 -12.50 -2.68 -27.60
C ASN A 90 -13.15 -3.76 -26.71
N LYS A 91 -12.84 -3.73 -25.41
CA LYS A 91 -13.44 -4.60 -24.39
C LYS A 91 -14.58 -3.86 -23.69
N SER A 92 -15.63 -4.59 -23.30
CA SER A 92 -16.72 -3.99 -22.53
C SER A 92 -16.18 -3.47 -21.18
N THR A 93 -16.57 -2.23 -20.85
CA THR A 93 -16.36 -1.62 -19.54
C THR A 93 -17.61 -1.73 -18.66
N ASP A 94 -18.65 -2.37 -19.17
CA ASP A 94 -19.91 -2.49 -18.47
C ASP A 94 -19.80 -3.55 -17.37
N PRO A 95 -20.47 -3.37 -16.24
CA PRO A 95 -20.63 -4.43 -15.26
C PRO A 95 -21.19 -5.68 -15.95
N GLN A 96 -20.63 -6.84 -15.64
CA GLN A 96 -21.23 -8.09 -16.10
C GLN A 96 -22.68 -8.16 -15.61
N PRO A 97 -23.62 -8.61 -16.47
CA PRO A 97 -25.00 -8.79 -16.05
C PRO A 97 -25.03 -9.79 -14.90
N VAL A 98 -25.50 -9.33 -13.74
CA VAL A 98 -25.80 -10.16 -12.58
C VAL A 98 -27.28 -10.51 -12.60
N GLY A 99 -27.66 -11.57 -11.87
CA GLY A 99 -29.08 -11.89 -11.64
C GLY A 99 -29.78 -10.82 -10.80
N ASN A 100 -30.96 -11.15 -10.26
CA ASN A 100 -31.73 -10.21 -9.45
C ASN A 100 -30.93 -9.77 -8.21
N VAL A 101 -30.86 -8.46 -7.99
CA VAL A 101 -30.27 -7.84 -6.79
C VAL A 101 -31.42 -7.29 -5.95
N ASP A 102 -31.78 -8.03 -4.90
CA ASP A 102 -32.85 -7.64 -3.98
C ASP A 102 -32.25 -7.02 -2.70
N ASN A 103 -32.69 -5.82 -2.35
CA ASN A 103 -32.37 -5.22 -1.05
C ASN A 103 -33.27 -5.84 0.03
N GLN A 104 -32.72 -6.73 0.84
CA GLN A 104 -33.43 -7.31 1.97
C GLN A 104 -33.24 -6.43 3.22
N SER A 105 -34.33 -5.87 3.75
CA SER A 105 -34.31 -5.17 5.03
C SER A 105 -34.67 -6.12 6.15
N ILE A 106 -33.77 -6.28 7.13
CA ILE A 106 -34.03 -7.04 8.35
C ILE A 106 -34.62 -6.07 9.37
N THR A 107 -35.92 -6.17 9.63
CA THR A 107 -36.58 -5.38 10.68
C THR A 107 -36.34 -6.05 12.04
N GLY A 108 -35.73 -5.32 12.96
CA GLY A 108 -35.47 -5.77 14.33
C GLY A 108 -35.16 -4.57 15.24
N PRO A 109 -35.03 -4.75 16.56
CA PRO A 109 -35.00 -3.64 17.53
C PRO A 109 -33.89 -2.58 17.31
N GLY A 110 -32.88 -2.86 16.47
CA GLY A 110 -31.83 -1.92 16.08
C GLY A 110 -31.66 -1.71 14.56
N GLY A 111 -32.60 -2.17 13.73
CA GLY A 111 -32.56 -2.00 12.28
C GLY A 111 -33.88 -1.41 11.81
N LYS A 112 -33.84 -0.11 11.45
CA LYS A 112 -34.94 0.79 11.02
C LYS A 112 -36.35 0.17 10.91
#